data_AF-A0A819DJW1-F1
#
_entry.id   AF-A0A819DJW1-F1
#
_cell.length_a   1.000
_cell.length_b   1.000
_cell.length_c   1.000
_cell.angle_alpha   90.00
_cell.angle_beta   90.00
_cell.angle_gamma   90.00
#
_symmetry.space_group_name_H-M   'P 1'
#
loop_
_entity.id
_entity.type
_entity.pdbx_description
1 polymer ?
#
loop_
_entity_poly.entity_id
_entity_poly.type
_entity_poly.pdbx_seq_one_letter_code
_entity_poly.pdbx_strand_id
1 'polypeptide(L)'
;MTVENQQGNVNKFCFSIELDTTDFDNGFDSNMSASSLQINKIINRSTSHPDLSPVSVNNKSILSPPNFPIIDEDHSAFVLKVYRSDQSFKYFPVHKETTAKQVVMLAITEFGIVDPSRCYSLCEVSVENGVIKQKRLPDHIDNLPERLPVNGRYYLKNNHLTETLVPDHLSHELLREARINFLQLDPLEICAQLTLRDFALFKSIQPTEYIDHIFKLKSLYGIPQLEKFLKLPNQEMYWTITEILRENNVIQRSKVIKHFIKIAKSCKDMKNFNSMFAIISGLDHKSVQRLQSTWERVSDKYKKIFETRVQTAMET
;
A
#
# COMPACT_ATOMS: atom_id res chain seq x y z
N MET A 1 -7.21 -8.14 -4.15
CA MET A 1 -6.56 -6.87 -4.52
C MET A 1 -7.63 -5.86 -4.88
N THR A 2 -7.81 -4.87 -4.02
CA THR A 2 -8.31 -3.55 -4.41
C THR A 2 -7.05 -2.71 -4.51
N VAL A 3 -6.68 -2.29 -5.73
CA VAL A 3 -5.68 -1.22 -5.87
C VAL A 3 -6.46 0.06 -5.72
N GLU A 4 -6.17 0.80 -4.66
CA GLU A 4 -6.95 1.96 -4.30
C GLU A 4 -6.19 3.21 -4.67
N ASN A 5 -6.63 3.92 -5.72
CA ASN A 5 -6.12 5.27 -5.97
C ASN A 5 -6.76 6.21 -4.94
N GLN A 6 -6.00 6.65 -3.94
CA GLN A 6 -6.48 7.65 -2.99
C GLN A 6 -6.46 9.03 -3.67
N GLN A 7 -7.63 9.51 -4.08
CA GLN A 7 -7.79 10.88 -4.56
C GLN A 7 -7.46 11.84 -3.42
N GLY A 8 -6.29 12.48 -3.53
CA GLY A 8 -5.71 13.35 -2.51
C GLY A 8 -4.18 13.44 -2.59
N ASN A 9 -3.53 12.45 -3.20
CA ASN A 9 -2.15 12.52 -3.65
C ASN A 9 -2.07 11.90 -5.05
N VAL A 10 -1.51 12.60 -6.03
CA VAL A 10 -1.61 12.23 -7.46
C VAL A 10 -1.10 10.81 -7.77
N ASN A 11 -0.32 10.17 -6.89
CA ASN A 11 0.21 8.80 -7.08
C ASN A 11 0.12 7.91 -5.82
N LYS A 12 -0.92 8.01 -4.98
CA LYS A 12 -1.02 7.16 -3.78
C LYS A 12 -1.92 5.94 -4.04
N PHE A 13 -1.30 4.82 -4.37
CA PHE A 13 -1.97 3.52 -4.42
C PHE A 13 -1.93 2.87 -3.04
N CYS A 14 -3.08 2.73 -2.37
CA CYS A 14 -3.16 1.89 -1.18
C CYS A 14 -3.24 0.43 -1.63
N PHE A 15 -2.19 -0.33 -1.33
CA PHE A 15 -2.21 -1.79 -1.45
C PHE A 15 -2.70 -2.36 -0.12
N SER A 16 -4.01 -2.44 0.05
CA SER A 16 -4.60 -3.26 1.12
C SER A 16 -4.42 -4.72 0.73
N ILE A 17 -3.32 -5.32 1.20
CA ILE A 17 -3.11 -6.78 1.18
C ILE A 17 -3.86 -7.34 2.39
N GLU A 18 -5.19 -7.39 2.29
CA GLU A 18 -5.99 -8.25 3.16
C GLU A 18 -5.98 -9.64 2.55
N LEU A 19 -5.29 -10.57 3.20
CA LEU A 19 -5.37 -12.00 2.91
C LEU A 19 -6.38 -12.58 3.90
N ASP A 20 -7.52 -13.05 3.41
CA ASP A 20 -8.30 -14.06 4.13
C ASP A 20 -7.46 -15.34 4.14
N THR A 21 -6.83 -15.62 5.28
CA THR A 21 -5.99 -16.82 5.47
C THR A 21 -6.81 -18.10 5.65
N THR A 22 -8.13 -18.07 5.45
CA THR A 22 -9.02 -19.20 5.79
C THR A 22 -9.11 -20.29 4.73
N ASP A 23 -8.65 -20.06 3.50
CA ASP A 23 -8.90 -20.98 2.38
C ASP A 23 -7.70 -21.87 1.97
N PHE A 24 -6.56 -21.77 2.65
CA PHE A 24 -5.36 -22.55 2.29
C PHE A 24 -4.96 -23.65 3.29
N ASP A 25 -5.68 -23.81 4.41
CA ASP A 25 -5.29 -24.77 5.47
C ASP A 25 -5.84 -26.20 5.30
N ASN A 26 -6.74 -26.45 4.35
CA ASN A 26 -7.34 -27.78 4.19
C ASN A 26 -6.77 -28.53 2.97
N GLY A 27 -5.61 -29.16 3.18
CA GLY A 27 -5.18 -30.27 2.31
C GLY A 27 -3.73 -30.24 1.82
N PHE A 28 -2.76 -30.00 2.70
CA PHE A 28 -1.37 -30.35 2.41
C PHE A 28 -0.76 -31.18 3.53
N ASP A 29 -0.34 -32.39 3.16
CA ASP A 29 0.34 -33.36 4.01
C ASP A 29 1.49 -32.72 4.80
N SER A 30 1.51 -33.07 6.08
CA SER A 30 2.42 -32.65 7.14
C SER A 30 3.85 -33.17 7.00
N ASN A 31 4.43 -33.09 5.80
CA ASN A 31 5.80 -33.53 5.51
C ASN A 31 6.53 -32.71 4.44
N MET A 32 6.27 -31.39 4.36
CA MET A 32 7.22 -30.46 3.75
C MET A 32 7.64 -29.47 4.83
N SER A 33 8.74 -29.81 5.52
CA SER A 33 9.41 -28.93 6.45
C SER A 33 9.58 -27.57 5.81
N ALA A 34 8.97 -26.56 6.43
CA ALA A 34 9.29 -25.17 6.20
C ALA A 34 10.81 -25.07 6.15
N SER A 35 11.34 -24.67 5.00
CA SER A 35 12.76 -24.42 4.84
C SER A 35 13.06 -23.20 5.69
N SER A 36 13.32 -23.47 6.97
CA SER A 36 14.02 -22.59 7.88
C SER A 36 15.18 -22.00 7.10
N LEU A 37 15.26 -20.67 7.04
CA LEU A 37 16.49 -19.96 6.75
C LEU A 37 17.52 -20.38 7.81
N GLN A 38 18.16 -21.54 7.60
CA GLN A 38 19.31 -21.97 8.36
C GLN A 38 20.49 -21.16 7.87
N ILE A 39 20.72 -20.04 8.54
CA ILE A 39 22.03 -19.39 8.57
C ILE A 39 22.95 -20.36 9.34
N ASN A 40 23.46 -21.38 8.67
CA ASN A 40 24.49 -22.24 9.21
C ASN A 40 25.81 -21.46 9.22
N LYS A 41 26.38 -21.36 10.42
CA LYS A 41 27.69 -20.81 10.76
C LYS A 41 28.77 -21.21 9.74
N ILE A 42 29.12 -20.30 8.84
CA ILE A 42 30.49 -20.18 8.35
C ILE A 42 31.08 -18.98 9.09
N ILE A 43 31.87 -19.29 10.12
CA ILE A 43 32.74 -18.33 10.79
C ILE A 43 33.83 -17.97 9.78
N ASN A 44 33.59 -16.95 8.96
CA ASN A 44 34.65 -16.20 8.29
C ASN A 44 34.71 -14.82 8.93
N ARG A 45 35.84 -14.58 9.60
CA ARG A 45 36.17 -13.34 10.31
C ARG A 45 36.14 -12.16 9.35
N SER A 46 35.06 -11.38 9.37
CA SER A 46 35.09 -10.01 8.87
C SER A 46 35.74 -9.14 9.95
N THR A 47 37.03 -8.86 9.78
CA THR A 47 37.80 -7.92 10.62
C THR A 47 37.34 -6.49 10.33
N SER A 48 36.42 -5.99 11.14
CA SER A 48 36.20 -4.54 11.29
C SER A 48 36.62 -4.19 12.71
N HIS A 49 37.83 -3.66 12.87
CA HIS A 49 38.36 -3.15 14.13
C HIS A 49 37.56 -1.91 14.56
N PRO A 50 37.06 -1.82 15.81
CA PRO A 50 36.80 -0.54 16.45
C PRO A 50 38.05 -0.16 17.26
N ASP A 51 38.77 0.86 16.81
CA ASP A 51 39.85 1.44 17.61
C ASP A 51 39.22 2.21 18.80
N LEU A 52 39.50 1.73 20.01
CA LEU A 52 39.07 2.35 21.27
C LEU A 52 40.32 2.96 21.93
N SER A 53 40.57 4.25 21.68
CA SER A 53 41.44 5.04 22.56
C SER A 53 40.60 5.74 23.64
N PRO A 54 40.96 5.67 24.94
CA PRO A 54 40.19 6.29 26.01
C PRO A 54 40.54 7.78 26.09
N VAL A 55 39.60 8.67 25.78
CA VAL A 55 39.75 10.09 26.10
C VAL A 55 39.04 10.36 27.42
N SER A 56 39.86 10.76 28.40
CA SER A 56 39.49 11.10 29.77
C SER A 56 38.29 12.03 29.87
N VAL A 57 37.41 11.69 30.80
CA VAL A 57 36.34 12.52 31.34
C VAL A 57 36.91 13.86 31.81
N ASN A 58 36.41 14.96 31.25
CA ASN A 58 36.44 16.24 31.94
C ASN A 58 35.04 16.87 31.87
N ASN A 59 34.36 16.82 33.01
CA ASN A 59 33.08 17.46 33.26
C ASN A 59 33.18 18.96 32.99
N LYS A 60 32.32 19.49 32.12
CA LYS A 60 31.76 20.84 32.22
C LYS A 60 30.53 20.98 31.33
N SER A 61 29.45 21.45 31.97
CA SER A 61 28.24 22.06 31.41
C SER A 61 27.39 21.25 30.42
N ILE A 62 26.29 20.74 30.98
CA ILE A 62 24.94 20.67 30.41
C ILE A 62 24.77 21.63 29.23
N LEU A 63 24.70 21.08 28.02
CA LEU A 63 24.12 21.72 26.85
C LEU A 63 23.10 20.75 26.29
N SER A 64 21.85 21.19 26.29
CA SER A 64 20.69 20.53 25.72
C SER A 64 21.00 19.90 24.35
N PRO A 65 20.41 18.75 24.01
CA PRO A 65 20.54 18.22 22.66
C PRO A 65 20.11 19.32 21.67
N PRO A 66 20.83 19.50 20.54
CA PRO A 66 20.44 20.49 19.55
C PRO A 66 19.01 20.17 19.13
N ASN A 67 18.12 21.16 19.25
CA ASN A 67 16.78 21.12 18.69
C ASN A 67 16.90 20.74 17.21
N PHE A 68 16.76 19.46 16.90
CA PHE A 68 16.27 19.05 15.61
C PHE A 68 14.93 19.75 15.48
N PRO A 69 14.71 20.58 14.44
CA PRO A 69 13.37 21.04 14.18
C PRO A 69 12.52 19.78 14.04
N ILE A 70 11.58 19.60 14.98
CA ILE A 70 10.41 18.77 14.75
C ILE A 70 9.80 19.42 13.52
N ILE A 71 10.05 18.84 12.35
CA ILE A 71 9.25 19.14 11.18
C ILE A 71 7.88 18.67 11.62
N ASP A 72 6.97 19.61 11.87
CA ASP A 72 5.55 19.32 12.12
C ASP A 72 5.03 18.55 10.90
N GLU A 73 5.11 17.21 10.97
CA GLU A 73 4.48 16.26 10.07
C GLU A 73 2.97 16.30 10.35
N ASP A 74 2.20 17.30 9.86
CA ASP A 74 0.82 17.01 9.39
C ASP A 74 0.07 18.11 8.60
N HIS A 75 0.71 19.13 8.02
CA HIS A 75 -0.03 20.08 7.15
C HIS A 75 -0.08 19.62 5.69
N SER A 76 -0.27 18.33 5.45
CA SER A 76 -0.54 17.84 4.09
C SER A 76 -1.94 18.28 3.69
N ALA A 77 -2.03 19.28 2.81
CA ALA A 77 -3.29 19.65 2.18
C ALA A 77 -3.68 18.58 1.17
N PHE A 78 -4.83 17.95 1.38
CA PHE A 78 -5.47 17.05 0.43
C PHE A 78 -6.41 17.84 -0.49
N VAL A 79 -6.80 17.23 -1.60
CA VAL A 79 -7.79 17.81 -2.52
C VAL A 79 -8.97 16.86 -2.65
N LEU A 80 -10.15 17.34 -2.27
CA LEU A 80 -11.40 16.60 -2.33
C LEU A 80 -12.22 16.99 -3.56
N LYS A 81 -12.68 16.01 -4.33
CA LYS A 81 -13.61 16.24 -5.45
C LYS A 81 -15.05 16.08 -4.97
N VAL A 82 -15.86 17.13 -5.03
CA VAL A 82 -17.27 17.10 -4.63
C VAL A 82 -18.15 17.39 -5.84
N TYR A 83 -19.19 16.56 -6.02
CA TYR A 83 -20.12 16.61 -7.14
C TYR A 83 -21.48 17.18 -6.72
N ARG A 84 -22.23 17.71 -7.69
CA ARG A 84 -23.67 18.01 -7.58
C ARG A 84 -24.48 16.93 -8.31
N SER A 85 -25.79 16.93 -8.14
CA SER A 85 -26.72 16.00 -8.80
C SER A 85 -26.67 16.08 -10.33
N ASP A 86 -26.36 17.26 -10.88
CA ASP A 86 -26.13 17.52 -12.31
C ASP A 86 -24.76 17.03 -12.83
N GLN A 87 -24.00 16.31 -12.00
CA GLN A 87 -22.64 15.81 -12.28
C GLN A 87 -21.56 16.88 -12.43
N SER A 88 -21.88 18.16 -12.26
CA SER A 88 -20.87 19.21 -12.12
C SER A 88 -20.07 18.97 -10.84
N PHE A 89 -18.77 19.26 -10.88
CA PHE A 89 -17.88 19.04 -9.74
C PHE A 89 -16.88 20.17 -9.57
N LYS A 90 -16.36 20.28 -8.34
CA LYS A 90 -15.24 21.15 -8.00
C LYS A 90 -14.27 20.46 -7.04
N TYR A 91 -13.06 21.00 -6.98
CA TYR A 91 -11.98 20.50 -6.13
C TYR A 91 -11.81 21.44 -4.93
N PHE A 92 -11.72 20.86 -3.74
CA PHE A 92 -11.67 21.58 -2.48
C PHE A 92 -10.40 21.20 -1.72
N PRO A 93 -9.51 22.15 -1.42
CA PRO A 93 -8.39 21.87 -0.53
C PRO A 93 -8.92 21.59 0.88
N VAL A 94 -8.49 20.49 1.48
CA VAL A 94 -8.93 20.04 2.81
C VAL A 94 -7.74 19.50 3.60
N HIS A 95 -7.81 19.60 4.92
CA HIS A 95 -6.88 18.96 5.85
C HIS A 95 -7.54 17.75 6.52
N LYS A 96 -6.77 16.93 7.25
CA LYS A 96 -7.32 15.77 7.96
C LYS A 96 -8.40 16.16 8.96
N GLU A 97 -8.31 17.35 9.54
CA GLU A 97 -9.27 17.87 10.53
C GLU A 97 -10.49 18.54 9.88
N THR A 98 -10.49 18.68 8.55
CA THR A 98 -11.60 19.35 7.85
C THR A 98 -12.84 18.45 7.88
N THR A 99 -13.87 18.95 8.53
CA THR A 99 -15.12 18.22 8.77
C THR A 99 -16.06 18.26 7.55
N ALA A 100 -16.98 17.30 7.46
CA ALA A 100 -18.02 17.25 6.44
C ALA A 100 -18.82 18.57 6.37
N LYS A 101 -19.12 19.17 7.52
CA LYS A 101 -19.81 20.47 7.59
C LYS A 101 -18.97 21.59 6.97
N GLN A 102 -17.68 21.64 7.24
CA GLN A 102 -16.78 22.62 6.64
C GLN A 102 -16.71 22.45 5.12
N VAL A 103 -16.62 21.22 4.62
CA VAL A 103 -16.70 20.93 3.18
C VAL A 103 -18.02 21.39 2.58
N VAL A 104 -19.16 21.17 3.24
CA VAL A 104 -20.47 21.66 2.76
C VAL A 104 -20.49 23.19 2.68
N MET A 105 -19.98 23.89 3.70
CA MET A 105 -19.92 25.35 3.69
C MET A 105 -19.03 25.90 2.57
N LEU A 106 -17.87 25.28 2.34
CA LEU A 106 -16.98 25.61 1.22
C LEU A 106 -17.67 25.33 -0.12
N ALA A 107 -18.29 24.16 -0.27
CA ALA A 107 -18.95 23.77 -1.50
C ALA A 107 -20.11 24.70 -1.86
N ILE A 108 -20.95 25.09 -0.91
CA ILE A 108 -22.05 26.04 -1.16
C ILE A 108 -21.53 27.37 -1.68
N THR A 109 -20.50 27.91 -1.01
CA THR A 109 -19.87 29.18 -1.40
C THR A 109 -19.31 29.08 -2.82
N GLU A 110 -18.56 28.02 -3.07
CA GLU A 110 -17.83 27.84 -4.31
C GLU A 110 -18.77 27.50 -5.49
N PHE A 111 -19.83 26.71 -5.28
CA PHE A 111 -20.86 26.45 -6.29
C PHE A 111 -21.83 27.62 -6.51
N GLY A 112 -21.73 28.70 -5.73
CA GLY A 112 -22.62 29.86 -5.84
C GLY A 112 -24.06 29.57 -5.40
N ILE A 113 -24.23 28.67 -4.43
CA ILE A 113 -25.55 28.30 -3.89
C ILE A 113 -25.96 29.33 -2.84
N VAL A 114 -27.16 29.90 -3.00
CA VAL A 114 -27.69 30.97 -2.12
C VAL A 114 -28.35 30.39 -0.85
N ASP A 115 -28.83 29.16 -0.93
CA ASP A 115 -29.50 28.49 0.17
C ASP A 115 -28.59 28.29 1.39
N PRO A 116 -29.13 28.34 2.63
CA PRO A 116 -28.35 28.11 3.84
C PRO A 116 -27.71 26.71 3.92
N SER A 117 -26.52 26.63 4.52
CA SER A 117 -25.77 25.35 4.62
C SER A 117 -26.48 24.23 5.37
N ARG A 118 -27.38 24.54 6.30
CA ARG A 118 -28.24 23.55 6.99
C ARG A 118 -29.16 22.77 6.03
N CYS A 119 -29.42 23.31 4.84
CA CYS A 119 -30.26 22.66 3.83
C CYS A 119 -29.48 21.61 3.04
N TYR A 120 -28.16 21.50 3.21
CA TYR A 120 -27.32 20.58 2.47
C TYR A 120 -26.58 19.62 3.38
N SER A 121 -26.21 18.48 2.83
CA SER A 121 -25.34 17.53 3.50
C SER A 121 -24.41 16.86 2.49
N LEU A 122 -23.23 16.49 2.97
CA LEU A 122 -22.30 15.67 2.21
C LEU A 122 -22.79 14.22 2.21
N CYS A 123 -22.94 13.64 1.02
CA CYS A 123 -23.31 12.25 0.84
C CYS A 123 -22.16 11.50 0.19
N GLU A 124 -21.81 10.36 0.75
CA GLU A 124 -21.00 9.36 0.08
C GLU A 124 -21.91 8.51 -0.81
N VAL A 125 -21.53 8.36 -2.07
CA VAL A 125 -22.22 7.48 -3.01
C VAL A 125 -21.22 6.50 -3.58
N SER A 126 -21.49 5.21 -3.42
CA SER A 126 -20.69 4.12 -3.98
C SER A 126 -21.58 3.16 -4.77
N VAL A 127 -20.98 2.39 -5.67
CA VAL A 127 -21.70 1.38 -6.45
C VAL A 127 -21.12 0.02 -6.13
N GLU A 128 -21.95 -0.88 -5.60
CA GLU A 128 -21.59 -2.25 -5.26
C GLU A 128 -22.56 -3.22 -5.92
N ASN A 129 -22.04 -4.19 -6.68
CA ASN A 129 -22.85 -5.20 -7.38
C ASN A 129 -23.99 -4.63 -8.25
N GLY A 130 -23.80 -3.42 -8.81
CA GLY A 130 -24.82 -2.72 -9.60
C GLY A 130 -25.87 -1.96 -8.77
N VAL A 131 -25.78 -2.00 -7.44
CA VAL A 131 -26.64 -1.24 -6.54
C VAL A 131 -25.94 0.03 -6.10
N ILE A 132 -26.60 1.16 -6.26
CA ILE A 132 -26.12 2.46 -5.78
C ILE A 132 -26.41 2.55 -4.29
N LYS A 133 -25.35 2.60 -3.48
CA LYS A 133 -25.44 2.85 -2.04
C LYS A 133 -25.21 4.34 -1.79
N GLN A 134 -26.11 4.95 -1.03
CA GLN A 134 -25.98 6.34 -0.62
C GLN A 134 -26.00 6.44 0.91
N LYS A 135 -24.99 7.12 1.45
CA LYS A 135 -24.85 7.38 2.89
C LYS A 135 -24.66 8.87 3.14
N ARG A 136 -25.55 9.48 3.93
CA ARG A 136 -25.33 10.85 4.43
C ARG A 136 -24.25 10.81 5.50
N LEU A 137 -23.23 11.65 5.38
CA LEU A 137 -22.20 11.80 6.40
C LEU A 137 -22.66 12.75 7.51
N PRO A 138 -22.47 12.40 8.79
CA PRO A 138 -22.58 13.33 9.91
C PRO A 138 -21.63 14.53 9.78
N ASP A 139 -22.10 15.70 10.23
CA ASP A 139 -21.39 16.98 10.14
C ASP A 139 -19.99 17.00 10.74
N HIS A 140 -19.75 16.21 11.80
CA HIS A 140 -18.51 16.19 12.58
C HIS A 140 -17.47 15.20 12.04
N ILE A 141 -17.80 14.39 11.03
CA ILE A 141 -16.82 13.47 10.44
C ILE A 141 -15.72 14.27 9.76
N ASP A 142 -14.47 13.97 10.11
CA ASP A 142 -13.25 14.53 9.55
C ASP A 142 -12.58 13.52 8.60
N ASN A 143 -11.28 13.68 8.33
CA ASN A 143 -10.42 12.80 7.53
C ASN A 143 -11.11 12.19 6.29
N LEU A 144 -11.88 13.03 5.61
CA LEU A 144 -12.72 12.64 4.48
C LEU A 144 -11.94 12.01 3.33
N PRO A 145 -10.72 12.51 2.96
CA PRO A 145 -9.95 11.91 1.88
C PRO A 145 -9.62 10.44 2.11
N GLU A 146 -9.33 10.04 3.36
CA GLU A 146 -8.97 8.65 3.69
C GLU A 146 -10.20 7.76 3.92
N ARG A 147 -11.38 8.34 4.11
CA ARG A 147 -12.65 7.60 4.33
C ARG A 147 -13.38 7.24 3.04
N LEU A 148 -13.10 7.93 1.93
CA LEU A 148 -13.78 7.69 0.66
C LEU A 148 -13.32 6.36 0.06
N PRO A 149 -14.21 5.39 -0.18
CA PRO A 149 -13.82 4.17 -0.88
C PRO A 149 -13.46 4.46 -2.33
N VAL A 150 -12.72 3.55 -2.97
CA VAL A 150 -12.23 3.72 -4.37
C VAL A 150 -13.35 3.92 -5.38
N ASN A 151 -14.47 3.23 -5.17
CA ASN A 151 -15.69 3.34 -5.97
C ASN A 151 -16.64 4.42 -5.44
N GLY A 152 -16.20 5.21 -4.46
CA GLY A 152 -16.96 6.24 -3.81
C GLY A 152 -16.78 7.60 -4.47
N ARG A 153 -17.83 8.42 -4.42
CA ARG A 153 -17.78 9.85 -4.73
C ARG A 153 -18.54 10.62 -3.66
N TYR A 154 -18.06 11.82 -3.35
CA TYR A 154 -18.78 12.75 -2.49
C TYR A 154 -19.70 13.66 -3.29
N TYR A 155 -20.94 13.76 -2.84
CA TYR A 155 -21.96 14.63 -3.42
C TYR A 155 -22.46 15.63 -2.40
N LEU A 156 -22.61 16.88 -2.83
CA LEU A 156 -23.38 17.89 -2.13
C LEU A 156 -24.86 17.68 -2.44
N LYS A 157 -25.65 17.23 -1.46
CA LYS A 157 -27.09 16.96 -1.62
C LYS A 157 -27.92 18.00 -0.89
N ASN A 158 -28.95 18.53 -1.56
CA ASN A 158 -30.01 19.29 -0.90
C ASN A 158 -30.95 18.34 -0.16
N ASN A 159 -31.13 18.56 1.15
CA ASN A 159 -31.90 17.71 2.05
C ASN A 159 -33.40 17.78 1.82
N HIS A 160 -33.87 18.81 1.11
CA HIS A 160 -35.28 19.03 0.79
C HIS A 160 -35.66 18.48 -0.59
N LEU A 161 -34.69 18.04 -1.40
CA LEU A 161 -34.90 17.53 -2.74
C LEU A 161 -34.56 16.03 -2.84
N THR A 162 -35.43 15.28 -3.49
CA THR A 162 -35.21 13.87 -3.85
C THR A 162 -34.57 13.78 -5.24
N GLU A 163 -33.34 14.30 -5.33
CA GLU A 163 -32.54 14.19 -6.56
C GLU A 163 -31.75 12.90 -6.61
N THR A 164 -31.73 12.27 -7.78
CA THR A 164 -30.85 11.14 -8.08
C THR A 164 -29.42 11.66 -8.24
N LEU A 165 -28.54 11.32 -7.29
CA LEU A 165 -27.15 11.79 -7.28
C LEU A 165 -26.28 11.14 -8.35
N VAL A 166 -26.54 9.87 -8.67
CA VAL A 166 -25.84 9.10 -9.70
C VAL A 166 -26.89 8.47 -10.62
N PRO A 167 -26.99 8.90 -11.88
CA PRO A 167 -27.83 8.23 -12.87
C PRO A 167 -27.34 6.81 -13.19
N ASP A 168 -28.25 5.93 -13.61
CA ASP A 168 -27.95 4.51 -13.89
C ASP A 168 -26.82 4.33 -14.92
N HIS A 169 -26.79 5.13 -15.98
CA HIS A 169 -25.73 5.07 -17.00
C HIS A 169 -24.33 5.36 -16.41
N LEU A 170 -24.25 6.26 -15.43
CA LEU A 170 -23.01 6.63 -14.76
C LEU A 170 -22.60 5.61 -13.69
N SER A 171 -23.55 4.86 -13.14
CA SER A 171 -23.26 3.79 -12.17
C SER A 171 -22.37 2.69 -12.78
N HIS A 172 -22.60 2.35 -14.05
CA HIS A 172 -21.78 1.39 -14.78
C HIS A 172 -20.37 1.92 -15.07
N GLU A 173 -20.25 3.22 -15.36
CA GLU A 173 -18.96 3.86 -15.55
C GLU A 173 -18.17 3.93 -14.24
N LEU A 174 -18.83 4.24 -13.12
CA LEU A 174 -18.25 4.19 -11.78
C LEU A 174 -17.70 2.80 -11.43
N LEU A 175 -18.47 1.74 -11.71
CA LEU A 175 -18.00 0.37 -11.54
C LEU A 175 -16.81 0.02 -12.43
N ARG A 176 -16.77 0.57 -13.65
CA ARG A 176 -15.67 0.36 -14.59
C ARG A 176 -14.41 1.11 -14.13
N GLU A 177 -14.54 2.36 -13.71
CA GLU A 177 -13.44 3.18 -13.17
C GLU A 177 -12.86 2.57 -11.88
N ALA A 178 -13.71 2.02 -11.02
CA ALA A 178 -13.28 1.36 -9.79
C ALA A 178 -12.47 0.08 -10.03
N ARG A 179 -12.57 -0.52 -11.22
CA ARG A 179 -11.79 -1.71 -11.58
C ARG A 179 -10.43 -1.30 -12.12
N ILE A 180 -9.50 -1.02 -11.21
CA ILE A 180 -8.09 -0.85 -11.57
C ILE A 180 -7.49 -2.22 -11.87
N ASN A 181 -7.02 -2.42 -13.11
CA ASN A 181 -6.29 -3.63 -13.48
C ASN A 181 -4.82 -3.46 -13.11
N PHE A 182 -4.20 -4.47 -12.50
CA PHE A 182 -2.78 -4.48 -12.15
C PHE A 182 -1.87 -4.06 -13.32
N LEU A 183 -2.21 -4.43 -14.56
CA LEU A 183 -1.42 -4.09 -15.74
C LEU A 183 -1.48 -2.61 -16.16
N GLN A 184 -2.43 -1.83 -15.63
CA GLN A 184 -2.57 -0.39 -15.92
C GLN A 184 -1.67 0.48 -15.04
N LEU A 185 -1.15 -0.08 -13.96
CA LEU A 185 -0.30 0.61 -13.01
C LEU A 185 1.12 0.71 -13.55
N ASP A 186 1.83 1.78 -13.23
CA ASP A 186 3.23 1.89 -13.62
C ASP A 186 4.13 1.11 -12.64
N PRO A 187 5.07 0.25 -13.10
CA PRO A 187 5.94 -0.50 -12.22
C PRO A 187 6.78 0.33 -11.26
N LEU A 188 7.15 1.56 -11.64
CA LEU A 188 7.93 2.45 -10.77
C LEU A 188 7.06 2.97 -9.63
N GLU A 189 5.81 3.34 -9.90
CA GLU A 189 4.88 3.80 -8.88
C GLU A 189 4.54 2.68 -7.88
N ILE A 190 4.30 1.46 -8.35
CA ILE A 190 4.11 0.30 -7.45
C ILE A 190 5.33 0.13 -6.55
N CYS A 191 6.52 0.12 -7.17
CA CYS A 191 7.78 -0.01 -6.46
C CYS A 191 7.97 1.10 -5.40
N ALA A 192 7.64 2.35 -5.74
CA ALA A 192 7.68 3.48 -4.82
C ALA A 192 6.78 3.24 -3.60
N GLN A 193 5.54 2.78 -3.82
CA GLN A 193 4.61 2.51 -2.72
C GLN A 193 5.06 1.33 -1.83
N LEU A 194 5.56 0.24 -2.42
CA LEU A 194 6.15 -0.87 -1.65
C LEU A 194 7.31 -0.37 -0.78
N THR A 195 8.19 0.45 -1.35
CA THR A 195 9.37 0.98 -0.64
C THR A 195 8.99 1.96 0.46
N LEU A 196 7.98 2.81 0.25
CA LEU A 196 7.46 3.70 1.29
C LEU A 196 6.85 2.90 2.44
N ARG A 197 6.10 1.84 2.14
CA ARG A 197 5.51 0.94 3.16
C ARG A 197 6.59 0.22 3.96
N ASP A 198 7.57 -0.38 3.27
CA ASP A 198 8.70 -1.06 3.88
C ASP A 198 9.48 -0.12 4.79
N PHE A 199 9.78 1.08 4.31
CA PHE A 199 10.53 2.07 5.06
C PHE A 199 9.77 2.58 6.29
N ALA A 200 8.46 2.84 6.15
CA ALA A 200 7.63 3.27 7.28
C ALA A 200 7.61 2.21 8.39
N LEU A 201 7.48 0.93 8.01
CA LEU A 201 7.50 -0.17 8.98
C LEU A 201 8.90 -0.34 9.59
N PHE A 202 9.95 -0.31 8.77
CA PHE A 202 11.34 -0.41 9.21
C PHE A 202 11.70 0.69 10.22
N LYS A 203 11.32 1.94 9.94
CA LYS A 203 11.53 3.10 10.83
C LYS A 203 10.81 2.95 12.18
N SER A 204 9.70 2.21 12.21
CA SER A 204 8.91 2.03 13.43
C SER A 204 9.49 1.00 14.42
N ILE A 205 10.42 0.15 13.98
CA ILE A 205 11.02 -0.91 14.80
C ILE A 205 11.95 -0.30 15.84
N GLN A 206 11.73 -0.62 17.11
CA GLN A 206 12.62 -0.17 18.17
C GLN A 206 13.90 -1.03 18.22
N PRO A 207 15.09 -0.44 18.51
CA PRO A 207 16.32 -1.20 18.68
C PRO A 207 16.21 -2.32 19.72
N THR A 208 15.40 -2.12 20.77
CA THR A 208 15.14 -3.14 21.80
C THR A 208 14.45 -4.38 21.24
N GLU A 209 13.59 -4.23 20.22
CA GLU A 209 12.92 -5.38 19.58
C GLU A 209 13.95 -6.31 18.90
N TYR A 210 15.00 -5.73 18.30
CA TYR A 210 16.10 -6.53 17.72
C TYR A 210 16.87 -7.29 18.79
N ILE A 211 17.17 -6.66 19.92
CA ILE A 211 17.85 -7.30 21.06
C ILE A 211 16.99 -8.45 21.59
N ASP A 212 15.70 -8.20 21.81
CA ASP A 212 14.76 -9.21 22.29
C ASP A 212 14.67 -10.40 21.32
N HIS A 213 14.63 -10.15 20.01
CA HIS A 213 14.60 -11.21 19.00
C HIS A 213 15.91 -12.01 18.92
N ILE A 214 17.06 -11.33 18.89
CA ILE A 214 18.38 -11.98 18.75
C ILE A 214 18.68 -12.86 19.98
N PHE A 215 18.45 -12.33 21.17
CA PHE A 215 18.74 -13.02 22.43
C PHE A 215 17.56 -13.85 22.95
N LYS A 216 16.44 -13.89 22.22
CA LYS A 216 15.21 -14.60 22.58
C LYS A 216 14.71 -14.24 23.99
N LEU A 217 14.81 -12.96 24.33
CA LEU A 217 14.39 -12.44 25.63
C LEU A 217 12.87 -12.41 25.71
N LYS A 218 12.33 -12.63 26.91
CA LYS A 218 10.90 -12.48 27.20
C LYS A 218 10.66 -11.13 27.86
N SER A 219 10.68 -10.06 27.07
CA SER A 219 10.34 -8.72 27.55
C SER A 219 8.82 -8.53 27.64
N LEU A 220 8.38 -7.55 28.41
CA LEU A 220 6.94 -7.20 28.54
C LEU A 220 6.36 -6.61 27.24
N TYR A 221 7.19 -5.93 26.44
CA TYR A 221 6.77 -5.26 25.21
C TYR A 221 6.88 -6.17 23.97
N GLY A 222 7.80 -7.15 23.97
CA GLY A 222 8.01 -8.09 22.87
C GLY A 222 8.57 -7.44 21.60
N ILE A 223 8.21 -8.00 20.44
CA ILE A 223 8.75 -7.63 19.12
C ILE A 223 7.65 -7.28 18.08
N PRO A 224 6.64 -6.48 18.42
CA PRO A 224 5.43 -6.33 17.60
C PRO A 224 5.68 -5.69 16.22
N GLN A 225 6.59 -4.71 16.09
CA GLN A 225 6.87 -4.07 14.80
C GLN A 225 7.86 -4.90 13.99
N LEU A 226 8.84 -5.50 14.66
CA LEU A 226 9.78 -6.41 14.02
C LEU A 226 9.04 -7.64 13.45
N GLU A 227 8.07 -8.23 14.15
CA GLU A 227 7.27 -9.33 13.61
C GLU A 227 6.49 -8.93 12.36
N LYS A 228 5.89 -7.75 12.34
CA LYS A 228 5.20 -7.24 11.15
C LYS A 228 6.19 -7.11 9.98
N PHE A 229 7.38 -6.58 10.25
CA PHE A 229 8.42 -6.43 9.24
C PHE A 229 8.89 -7.77 8.69
N LEU A 230 9.07 -8.78 9.53
CA LEU A 230 9.45 -10.13 9.12
C LEU A 230 8.33 -10.84 8.32
N LYS A 231 7.06 -10.53 8.59
CA LYS A 231 5.92 -11.07 7.83
C LYS A 231 5.73 -10.41 6.47
N LEU A 232 6.17 -9.17 6.31
CA LEU A 232 5.88 -8.35 5.13
C LEU A 232 6.40 -8.97 3.80
N PRO A 233 7.66 -9.46 3.70
CA PRO A 233 8.13 -10.12 2.48
C PRO A 233 7.30 -11.35 2.08
N ASN A 234 6.82 -12.13 3.06
CA ASN A 234 5.96 -13.27 2.77
C ASN A 234 4.61 -12.83 2.21
N GLN A 235 4.04 -11.74 2.72
CA GLN A 235 2.79 -11.18 2.18
C GLN A 235 2.98 -10.74 0.72
N GLU A 236 4.09 -10.09 0.40
CA GLU A 236 4.41 -9.63 -0.96
C GLU A 236 4.70 -10.80 -1.92
N MET A 237 5.33 -11.86 -1.42
CA MET A 237 5.54 -13.12 -2.16
C MET A 237 4.20 -13.77 -2.51
N TYR A 238 3.32 -13.98 -1.52
CA TYR A 238 2.00 -14.58 -1.76
C TYR A 238 1.09 -13.69 -2.59
N TRP A 239 1.24 -12.37 -2.47
CA TRP A 239 0.58 -11.42 -3.34
C TRP A 239 0.96 -11.65 -4.81
N THR A 240 2.27 -11.76 -5.10
CA THR A 240 2.77 -12.05 -6.44
C THR A 240 2.17 -13.35 -7.00
N ILE A 241 2.17 -14.42 -6.21
CA ILE A 241 1.61 -15.73 -6.59
C ILE A 241 0.11 -15.62 -6.89
N THR A 242 -0.65 -15.04 -5.98
CA THR A 242 -2.11 -14.92 -6.08
C THR A 242 -2.52 -14.11 -7.28
N GLU A 243 -1.87 -12.98 -7.53
CA GLU A 243 -2.20 -12.10 -8.67
C GLU A 243 -1.97 -12.80 -10.01
N ILE A 244 -0.90 -13.59 -10.13
CA ILE A 244 -0.64 -14.39 -11.34
C ILE A 244 -1.68 -15.50 -11.50
N LEU A 245 -1.99 -16.23 -10.43
CA LEU A 245 -2.90 -17.38 -10.48
C LEU A 245 -4.36 -16.97 -10.71
N ARG A 246 -4.75 -15.76 -10.31
CA ARG A 246 -6.10 -15.21 -10.52
C ARG A 246 -6.38 -14.87 -11.98
N GLU A 247 -5.35 -14.62 -12.79
CA GLU A 247 -5.52 -14.31 -14.21
C GLU A 247 -5.70 -15.58 -15.04
N ASN A 248 -6.92 -15.78 -15.53
CA ASN A 248 -7.30 -16.97 -16.29
C ASN A 248 -6.76 -16.94 -17.73
N ASN A 249 -6.62 -15.76 -18.33
CA ASN A 249 -6.18 -15.64 -19.70
C ASN A 249 -4.65 -15.76 -19.80
N VAL A 250 -4.15 -16.80 -20.49
CA VAL A 250 -2.71 -17.08 -20.59
C VAL A 250 -1.89 -15.91 -21.15
N ILE A 251 -2.44 -15.14 -22.09
CA ILE A 251 -1.75 -13.98 -22.69
C ILE A 251 -1.70 -12.82 -21.69
N GLN A 252 -2.77 -12.56 -20.96
CA GLN A 252 -2.76 -11.51 -19.95
C GLN A 252 -1.87 -11.93 -18.76
N ARG A 253 -1.94 -13.19 -18.34
CA ARG A 253 -1.10 -13.74 -17.27
C ARG A 253 0.39 -13.63 -17.58
N SER A 254 0.81 -13.85 -18.83
CA SER A 254 2.22 -13.64 -19.21
C SER A 254 2.64 -12.17 -19.14
N LYS A 255 1.73 -11.23 -19.40
CA LYS A 255 1.97 -9.80 -19.16
C LYS A 255 2.08 -9.49 -17.67
N VAL A 256 1.29 -10.12 -16.81
CA VAL A 256 1.35 -9.97 -15.34
C VAL A 256 2.73 -10.42 -14.83
N ILE A 257 3.21 -11.59 -15.27
CA ILE A 257 4.57 -12.07 -14.95
C ILE A 257 5.63 -11.06 -15.40
N LYS A 258 5.57 -10.61 -16.65
CA LYS A 258 6.49 -9.58 -17.17
C LYS A 258 6.41 -8.28 -16.35
N HIS A 259 5.23 -7.92 -15.86
CA HIS A 259 5.02 -6.74 -15.05
C HIS A 259 5.71 -6.87 -13.68
N PHE A 260 5.55 -7.99 -12.99
CA PHE A 260 6.28 -8.29 -11.75
C PHE A 260 7.81 -8.27 -11.93
N ILE A 261 8.33 -8.80 -13.04
CA ILE A 261 9.78 -8.73 -13.35
C ILE A 261 10.25 -7.27 -13.46
N LYS A 262 9.42 -6.38 -14.03
CA LYS A 262 9.73 -4.94 -14.08
C LYS A 262 9.69 -4.30 -12.69
N ILE A 263 8.69 -4.62 -11.86
CA ILE A 263 8.60 -4.11 -10.48
C ILE A 263 9.84 -4.54 -9.69
N ALA A 264 10.20 -5.83 -9.71
CA ALA A 264 11.39 -6.33 -9.03
C ALA A 264 12.68 -5.64 -9.49
N LYS A 265 12.78 -5.32 -10.79
CA LYS A 265 13.89 -4.52 -11.30
C LYS A 265 13.90 -3.12 -10.67
N SER A 266 12.77 -2.42 -10.69
CA SER A 266 12.64 -1.10 -10.07
C SER A 266 12.98 -1.13 -8.57
N CYS A 267 12.53 -2.17 -7.84
CA CYS A 267 12.84 -2.34 -6.41
C CYS A 267 14.35 -2.39 -6.17
N LYS A 268 15.10 -3.12 -7.01
CA LYS A 268 16.57 -3.12 -6.97
C LYS A 268 17.14 -1.73 -7.21
N ASP A 269 16.65 -1.04 -8.24
CA ASP A 269 17.17 0.27 -8.64
C ASP A 269 16.95 1.31 -7.53
N MET A 270 15.87 1.16 -6.74
CA MET A 270 15.60 1.96 -5.53
C MET A 270 16.23 1.40 -4.24
N LYS A 271 17.01 0.32 -4.32
CA LYS A 271 17.65 -0.36 -3.18
C LYS A 271 16.66 -0.96 -2.16
N ASN A 272 15.40 -1.17 -2.56
CA ASN A 272 14.48 -1.99 -1.79
C ASN A 272 14.70 -3.47 -2.15
N PHE A 273 15.63 -4.10 -1.45
CA PHE A 273 15.93 -5.50 -1.65
C PHE A 273 14.84 -6.42 -1.08
N ASN A 274 14.16 -6.03 0.00
CA ASN A 274 13.11 -6.85 0.62
C ASN A 274 11.99 -7.18 -0.38
N SER A 275 11.36 -6.17 -0.98
CA SER A 275 10.32 -6.41 -1.97
C SER A 275 10.85 -7.03 -3.26
N MET A 276 12.09 -6.71 -3.67
CA MET A 276 12.72 -7.38 -4.81
C MET A 276 12.78 -8.89 -4.58
N PHE A 277 13.29 -9.32 -3.43
CA PHE A 277 13.39 -10.73 -3.06
C PHE A 277 12.02 -11.38 -2.95
N ALA A 278 11.06 -10.73 -2.28
CA ALA A 278 9.71 -11.24 -2.15
C ALA A 278 9.05 -11.54 -3.51
N ILE A 279 9.15 -10.60 -4.46
CA ILE A 279 8.58 -10.76 -5.80
C ILE A 279 9.29 -11.86 -6.57
N ILE A 280 10.63 -11.92 -6.52
CA ILE A 280 11.41 -12.97 -7.18
C ILE A 280 11.05 -14.36 -6.62
N SER A 281 10.96 -14.49 -5.30
CA SER A 281 10.52 -15.73 -4.63
C SER A 281 9.09 -16.12 -5.04
N GLY A 282 8.19 -15.14 -5.20
CA GLY A 282 6.83 -15.40 -5.67
C GLY A 282 6.78 -15.91 -7.10
N LEU A 283 7.64 -15.37 -7.98
CA LEU A 283 7.80 -15.83 -9.35
C LEU A 283 8.46 -17.22 -9.42
N ASP A 284 9.42 -17.52 -8.55
CA ASP A 284 10.12 -18.81 -8.47
C ASP A 284 9.31 -19.89 -7.72
N HIS A 285 8.20 -19.51 -7.10
CA HIS A 285 7.34 -20.46 -6.39
C HIS A 285 6.80 -21.55 -7.34
N LYS A 286 6.77 -22.80 -6.87
CA LYS A 286 6.33 -23.98 -7.66
C LYS A 286 4.99 -23.77 -8.35
N SER A 287 4.05 -23.07 -7.70
CA SER A 287 2.73 -22.79 -8.29
C SER A 287 2.75 -21.90 -9.51
N VAL A 288 3.75 -21.02 -9.64
CA VAL A 288 3.94 -20.15 -10.79
C VAL A 288 4.86 -20.83 -11.81
N GLN A 289 5.95 -21.46 -11.37
CA GLN A 289 6.92 -22.14 -12.26
C GLN A 289 6.29 -23.28 -13.08
N ARG A 290 5.29 -23.98 -12.54
CA ARG A 290 4.58 -25.04 -13.30
C ARG A 290 3.77 -24.54 -14.50
N LEU A 291 3.54 -23.22 -14.64
CA LEU A 291 2.72 -22.63 -15.70
C LEU A 291 3.47 -22.51 -17.03
N GLN A 292 3.95 -23.63 -17.58
CA GLN A 292 4.85 -23.65 -18.75
C GLN A 292 4.31 -22.88 -19.95
N SER A 293 3.04 -23.09 -20.30
CA SER A 293 2.36 -22.39 -21.40
C SER A 293 2.29 -20.86 -21.22
N THR A 294 2.41 -20.38 -19.99
CA THR A 294 2.44 -18.94 -19.68
C THR A 294 3.87 -18.41 -19.82
N TRP A 295 4.85 -19.13 -19.28
CA TRP A 295 6.27 -18.80 -19.38
C TRP A 295 6.76 -18.78 -20.83
N GLU A 296 6.29 -19.68 -21.68
CA GLU A 296 6.57 -19.68 -23.12
C GLU A 296 6.18 -18.36 -23.79
N ARG A 297 5.12 -17.69 -23.32
CA ARG A 297 4.65 -16.41 -23.85
C ARG A 297 5.38 -15.19 -23.28
N VAL A 298 6.21 -15.37 -22.25
CA VAL A 298 7.08 -14.30 -21.74
C VAL A 298 8.28 -14.20 -22.67
N SER A 299 8.58 -13.01 -23.20
CA SER A 299 9.72 -12.85 -24.11
C SER A 299 11.05 -13.15 -23.41
N ASP A 300 11.99 -13.76 -24.12
CA ASP A 300 13.26 -14.26 -23.55
C ASP A 300 14.11 -13.18 -22.88
N LYS A 301 14.02 -11.93 -23.32
CA LYS A 301 14.63 -10.77 -22.65
C LYS A 301 14.27 -10.73 -21.15
N TYR A 302 13.01 -10.95 -20.80
CA TYR A 302 12.56 -10.89 -19.40
C TYR A 302 12.85 -12.17 -18.63
N LYS A 303 12.81 -13.34 -19.30
CA LYS A 303 13.27 -14.60 -18.70
C LYS A 303 14.72 -14.50 -18.26
N LYS A 304 15.59 -13.99 -19.13
CA LYS A 304 17.02 -13.77 -18.81
C LYS A 304 17.21 -12.79 -17.67
N ILE A 305 16.44 -11.70 -17.63
CA ILE A 305 16.46 -10.76 -16.49
C ILE A 305 16.06 -11.49 -15.21
N PHE A 306 14.99 -12.28 -15.23
CA PHE A 306 14.54 -13.06 -14.08
C PHE A 306 15.61 -14.05 -13.61
N GLU A 307 16.16 -14.87 -14.51
CA GLU A 307 17.24 -15.83 -14.21
C GLU A 307 18.46 -15.16 -13.58
N THR A 308 18.90 -14.03 -14.16
CA THR A 308 20.02 -13.26 -13.60
C THR A 308 19.73 -12.79 -12.17
N ARG A 309 18.47 -12.44 -11.87
CA ARG A 309 18.07 -11.92 -10.56
C ARG A 309 17.85 -13.03 -9.54
N VAL A 310 17.35 -14.20 -9.95
CA VAL A 310 17.34 -15.42 -9.13
C VAL A 310 18.76 -15.79 -8.71
N GLN A 311 19.73 -15.70 -9.63
CA GLN A 311 21.13 -15.96 -9.31
C GLN A 311 21.72 -14.94 -8.34
N THR A 312 21.49 -13.63 -8.57
CA THR A 312 21.97 -12.58 -7.65
C THR A 312 21.35 -12.74 -6.25
N ALA A 313 20.08 -13.13 -6.19
CA ALA A 313 19.37 -13.34 -4.94
C ALA A 313 20.01 -14.46 -4.08
N MET A 314 20.53 -15.51 -4.71
CA MET A 314 21.17 -16.63 -4.00
C MET A 314 22.62 -16.34 -3.55
N GLU A 315 23.24 -15.26 -4.04
CA GLU A 315 24.67 -14.95 -3.81
C GLU A 315 24.91 -13.88 -2.72
N THR A 316 23.85 -13.28 -2.17
CA THR A 316 23.88 -12.31 -1.06
C THR A 316 23.34 -12.91 0.22
#